data_AF-A0A4Y8LIR6-F1
#
_entry.id   AF-A0A4Y8LIR6-F1
#
_cell.length_a   1.000
_cell.length_b   1.000
_cell.length_c   1.000
_cell.angle_alpha   90.00
_cell.angle_beta   90.00
_cell.angle_gamma   90.00
#
_symmetry.space_group_name_H-M   'P 1'
#
loop_
_entity.id
_entity.type
_entity.pdbx_description
1 polymer ?
#
loop_
_entity_poly.entity_id
_entity_poly.type
_entity_poly.pdbx_seq_one_letter_code
_entity_poly.pdbx_strand_id
1 'polypeptide(L)'
;MENLVVRRDKMTNDNQDLEILEQIDAEILSDEGDDTIPSPEDIAKEIDRKKKKEALWRAVRAGDTKHLTTRVAHILNRYPESRNSDITLQIKYWQVYNGLKSNFVDLTRLYKMERLTSIARSRAKIQNEYKMFLADKKVRARRRGLEESEKESQLMEQPSHGITVIYADETGKTSNYLMVAGVWILNNKSSSKVLRNNIEWKKKKESEGVVLPNEFHFKELKNNDKDLNLYIEFFDTLINNADMASFKAVAVNKTKINKIPISELVNKLYYQFVRLGLNHEIESNRITFPQKIDLIKDEDGDSELTLETLKQSLTDNFKLHFNDDVKIDQIIPMSSDGDIFLQFADLFAGALNRFYNTPGTNHKDKLAEYIINSVGLKEIKFAASDVDTEEDLEAEIDHSVLFLFD
;
A
#
# COMPACT_ATOMS: atom_id res chain seq x y z
N MET A 1 -64.00 25.93 -48.76
CA MET A 1 -64.51 24.99 -47.73
C MET A 1 -63.55 23.81 -47.67
N GLU A 2 -63.40 23.21 -46.50
CA GLU A 2 -62.45 22.14 -46.14
C GLU A 2 -61.04 22.62 -45.73
N ASN A 3 -61.01 23.31 -44.59
CA ASN A 3 -59.93 23.17 -43.61
C ASN A 3 -60.45 22.28 -42.47
N LEU A 4 -59.51 21.65 -41.74
CA LEU A 4 -59.66 20.90 -40.47
C LEU A 4 -60.02 19.41 -40.56
N VAL A 5 -59.04 18.51 -40.80
CA VAL A 5 -58.92 17.23 -40.05
C VAL A 5 -57.48 16.65 -40.08
N VAL A 6 -56.41 17.39 -39.74
CA VAL A 6 -55.09 16.73 -39.47
C VAL A 6 -54.23 17.54 -38.47
N ARG A 7 -54.78 17.90 -37.30
CA ARG A 7 -53.99 18.48 -36.19
C ARG A 7 -54.54 18.09 -34.81
N ARG A 8 -54.94 16.82 -34.63
CA ARG A 8 -55.29 16.29 -33.30
C ARG A 8 -54.40 15.12 -32.84
N ASP A 9 -53.79 14.38 -33.75
CA ASP A 9 -53.00 13.18 -33.37
C ASP A 9 -51.53 13.43 -32.99
N LYS A 10 -50.98 14.63 -33.25
CA LYS A 10 -49.60 14.97 -32.86
C LYS A 10 -49.49 15.59 -31.46
N MET A 11 -50.58 16.17 -30.94
CA MET A 11 -50.63 16.73 -29.57
C MET A 11 -51.02 15.69 -28.52
N THR A 12 -51.70 14.61 -28.90
CA THR A 12 -52.05 13.51 -27.99
C THR A 12 -50.86 12.64 -27.63
N ASN A 13 -49.91 12.44 -28.54
CA ASN A 13 -48.73 11.58 -28.30
C ASN A 13 -47.66 12.25 -27.40
N ASP A 14 -47.45 13.58 -27.53
CA ASP A 14 -46.53 14.32 -26.63
C ASP A 14 -47.08 14.41 -25.21
N ASN A 15 -48.41 14.52 -25.04
CA ASN A 15 -49.05 14.50 -23.72
C ASN A 15 -49.04 13.11 -23.08
N GLN A 16 -49.20 12.03 -23.85
CA GLN A 16 -49.05 10.66 -23.35
C GLN A 16 -47.60 10.35 -22.95
N ASP A 17 -46.61 10.84 -23.69
CA ASP A 17 -45.18 10.72 -23.35
C ASP A 17 -44.81 11.51 -22.08
N LEU A 18 -45.45 12.67 -21.85
CA LEU A 18 -45.33 13.47 -20.61
C LEU A 18 -45.99 12.77 -19.42
N GLU A 19 -47.18 12.19 -19.59
CA GLU A 19 -47.84 11.39 -18.55
C GLU A 19 -47.03 10.15 -18.16
N ILE A 20 -46.37 9.48 -19.12
CA ILE A 20 -45.49 8.34 -18.84
C ILE A 20 -44.24 8.77 -18.05
N LEU A 21 -43.68 9.96 -18.35
CA LEU A 21 -42.56 10.52 -17.59
C LEU A 21 -42.97 10.90 -16.17
N GLU A 22 -44.14 11.50 -15.99
CA GLU A 22 -44.69 11.85 -14.66
C GLU A 22 -45.05 10.61 -13.84
N GLN A 23 -45.59 9.56 -14.47
CA GLN A 23 -45.89 8.28 -13.80
C GLN A 23 -44.62 7.54 -13.34
N ILE A 24 -43.54 7.60 -14.13
CA ILE A 24 -42.24 7.05 -13.75
C ILE A 24 -41.61 7.86 -12.60
N ASP A 25 -41.76 9.19 -12.60
CA ASP A 25 -41.24 10.05 -11.53
C ASP A 25 -42.02 9.83 -10.20
N ALA A 26 -43.34 9.61 -10.25
CA ALA A 26 -44.18 9.33 -9.07
C ALA A 26 -43.87 7.98 -8.39
N GLU A 27 -43.49 6.96 -9.17
CA GLU A 27 -43.10 5.64 -8.64
C GLU A 27 -41.65 5.63 -8.08
N ILE A 28 -40.86 6.67 -8.37
CA ILE A 28 -39.47 6.84 -7.90
C ILE A 28 -39.39 7.63 -6.59
N LEU A 29 -40.36 8.51 -6.33
CA LEU A 29 -40.39 9.42 -5.16
C LEU A 29 -40.95 8.78 -3.87
N SER A 30 -41.47 7.56 -3.89
CA SER A 30 -42.12 6.94 -2.73
C SER A 30 -41.17 6.22 -1.76
N ASP A 31 -39.85 6.40 -1.86
CA ASP A 31 -38.86 5.64 -1.07
C ASP A 31 -37.80 6.51 -0.37
N GLU A 32 -38.04 7.82 -0.25
CA GLU A 32 -37.13 8.72 0.47
C GLU A 32 -37.92 9.56 1.49
N GLY A 33 -37.89 9.11 2.74
CA GLY A 33 -38.23 9.95 3.89
C GLY A 33 -36.98 10.71 4.32
N ASP A 34 -36.84 11.95 3.87
CA ASP A 34 -36.04 12.98 4.54
C ASP A 34 -36.62 14.37 4.19
N ASP A 35 -37.43 14.91 5.10
CA ASP A 35 -38.02 16.24 4.98
C ASP A 35 -36.98 17.31 5.33
N THR A 36 -36.08 17.60 4.38
CA THR A 36 -35.22 18.80 4.43
C THR A 36 -35.64 19.78 3.34
N ILE A 37 -35.91 21.03 3.73
CA ILE A 37 -36.31 22.10 2.81
C ILE A 37 -35.10 22.40 1.88
N PRO A 38 -35.22 22.23 0.54
CA PRO A 38 -34.08 22.38 -0.37
C PRO A 38 -33.56 23.82 -0.40
N SER A 39 -32.24 24.00 -0.45
CA SER A 39 -31.66 25.34 -0.57
C SER A 39 -31.96 25.96 -1.95
N PRO A 40 -31.93 27.31 -2.10
CA PRO A 40 -32.09 27.97 -3.40
C PRO A 40 -31.08 27.50 -4.46
N GLU A 41 -29.90 27.03 -4.02
CA GLU A 41 -28.86 26.50 -4.89
C GLU A 41 -29.19 25.09 -5.43
N ASP A 42 -29.87 24.27 -4.62
CA ASP A 42 -30.34 22.93 -5.00
C ASP A 42 -31.47 23.02 -6.03
N ILE A 43 -32.35 24.00 -5.87
CA ILE A 43 -33.44 24.27 -6.84
C ILE A 43 -32.86 24.69 -8.20
N ALA A 44 -31.81 25.52 -8.22
CA ALA A 44 -31.15 25.96 -9.44
C ALA A 44 -30.44 24.79 -10.18
N LYS A 45 -29.75 23.92 -9.42
CA LYS A 45 -29.11 22.70 -9.95
C LYS A 45 -30.16 21.74 -10.53
N GLU A 46 -31.30 21.61 -9.89
CA GLU A 46 -32.40 20.76 -10.34
C GLU A 46 -33.02 21.23 -11.66
N ILE A 47 -33.19 22.55 -11.82
CA ILE A 47 -33.71 23.16 -13.06
C ILE A 47 -32.71 22.96 -14.22
N ASP A 48 -31.42 23.16 -13.98
CA ASP A 48 -30.38 22.96 -15.01
C ASP A 48 -30.27 21.48 -15.42
N ARG A 49 -30.39 20.56 -14.45
CA ARG A 49 -30.44 19.11 -14.67
C ARG A 49 -31.61 18.71 -15.57
N LYS A 50 -32.82 19.22 -15.30
CA LYS A 50 -34.01 18.97 -16.14
C LYS A 50 -33.81 19.48 -17.56
N LYS A 51 -33.28 20.70 -17.74
CA LYS A 51 -32.99 21.25 -19.09
C LYS A 51 -31.99 20.40 -19.87
N LYS A 52 -30.92 19.93 -19.22
CA LYS A 52 -29.89 19.06 -19.83
C LYS A 52 -30.44 17.67 -20.15
N LYS A 53 -31.27 17.09 -19.29
CA LYS A 53 -31.99 15.82 -19.50
C LYS A 53 -32.86 15.89 -20.77
N GLU A 54 -33.68 16.94 -20.90
CA GLU A 54 -34.52 17.16 -22.07
C GLU A 54 -33.71 17.38 -23.35
N ALA A 55 -32.64 18.19 -23.28
CA ALA A 55 -31.78 18.44 -24.44
C ALA A 55 -31.11 17.15 -24.93
N LEU A 56 -30.62 16.30 -24.01
CA LEU A 56 -30.05 15.00 -24.34
C LEU A 56 -31.09 14.06 -24.96
N TRP A 57 -32.31 14.02 -24.42
CA TRP A 57 -33.40 13.21 -24.97
C TRP A 57 -33.79 13.63 -26.39
N ARG A 58 -33.90 14.95 -26.64
CA ARG A 58 -34.13 15.50 -27.99
C ARG A 58 -33.00 15.12 -28.95
N ALA A 59 -31.75 15.22 -28.52
CA ALA A 59 -30.58 14.86 -29.33
C ALA A 59 -30.56 13.36 -29.69
N VAL A 60 -30.91 12.47 -28.74
CA VAL A 60 -31.02 11.03 -28.97
C VAL A 60 -32.15 10.70 -29.95
N ARG A 61 -33.33 11.34 -29.82
CA ARG A 61 -34.46 11.17 -30.76
C ARG A 61 -34.13 11.70 -32.16
N ALA A 62 -33.36 12.78 -32.26
CA ALA A 62 -32.89 13.34 -33.52
C ALA A 62 -31.76 12.52 -34.18
N GLY A 63 -31.24 11.48 -33.50
CA GLY A 63 -30.14 10.67 -34.00
C GLY A 63 -28.79 11.39 -34.00
N ASP A 64 -28.63 12.43 -33.17
CA ASP A 64 -27.35 13.14 -33.06
C ASP A 64 -26.29 12.23 -32.43
N THR A 65 -25.14 12.10 -33.11
CA THR A 65 -24.01 11.27 -32.69
C THR A 65 -22.72 12.09 -32.52
N LYS A 66 -22.82 13.42 -32.52
CA LYS A 66 -21.68 14.33 -32.46
C LYS A 66 -20.89 14.19 -31.15
N HIS A 67 -21.59 14.08 -30.02
CA HIS A 67 -20.98 14.02 -28.70
C HIS A 67 -20.95 12.60 -28.12
N LEU A 68 -19.90 12.27 -27.37
CA LEU A 68 -19.73 10.96 -26.72
C LEU A 68 -20.94 10.61 -25.83
N THR A 69 -21.43 11.57 -25.05
CA THR A 69 -22.59 11.39 -24.16
C THR A 69 -23.84 11.03 -24.97
N THR A 70 -24.07 11.67 -26.11
CA THR A 70 -25.22 11.34 -26.98
C THR A 70 -25.08 9.97 -27.63
N ARG A 71 -23.86 9.59 -28.06
CA ARG A 71 -23.57 8.24 -28.58
C ARG A 71 -23.81 7.15 -27.52
N VAL A 72 -23.38 7.39 -26.29
CA VAL A 72 -23.62 6.48 -25.16
C VAL A 72 -25.11 6.41 -24.82
N ALA A 73 -25.82 7.55 -24.76
CA ALA A 73 -27.26 7.58 -24.52
C ALA A 73 -28.06 6.83 -25.60
N HIS A 74 -27.64 6.95 -26.87
CA HIS A 74 -28.24 6.21 -27.98
C HIS A 74 -28.08 4.68 -27.81
N ILE A 75 -26.91 4.21 -27.39
CA ILE A 75 -26.69 2.77 -27.12
C ILE A 75 -27.52 2.31 -25.93
N LEU A 76 -27.55 3.07 -24.83
CA LEU A 76 -28.35 2.72 -23.64
C LEU A 76 -29.86 2.69 -23.94
N ASN A 77 -30.33 3.55 -24.85
CA ASN A 77 -31.71 3.53 -25.31
C ASN A 77 -32.01 2.27 -26.15
N ARG A 78 -31.18 2.00 -27.15
CA ARG A 78 -31.41 0.96 -28.16
C ARG A 78 -31.08 -0.46 -27.67
N TYR A 79 -30.16 -0.60 -26.73
CA TYR A 79 -29.64 -1.88 -26.23
C TYR A 79 -29.74 -1.92 -24.69
N PRO A 80 -30.92 -2.24 -24.12
CA PRO A 80 -31.14 -2.22 -22.67
C PRO A 80 -30.15 -3.10 -21.87
N GLU A 81 -29.65 -4.18 -22.46
CA GLU A 81 -28.65 -5.07 -21.84
C GLU A 81 -27.34 -4.36 -21.50
N SER A 82 -27.04 -3.24 -22.17
CA SER A 82 -25.85 -2.42 -21.92
C SER A 82 -25.96 -1.54 -20.67
N ARG A 83 -27.17 -1.36 -20.11
CA ARG A 83 -27.42 -0.51 -18.92
C ARG A 83 -26.78 -1.09 -17.65
N ASN A 84 -26.58 -2.40 -17.63
CA ASN A 84 -26.13 -3.16 -16.45
C ASN A 84 -24.61 -3.40 -16.41
N SER A 85 -23.86 -3.20 -17.49
CA SER A 85 -22.43 -3.57 -17.59
C SER A 85 -21.62 -2.61 -18.46
N ASP A 86 -20.48 -2.11 -17.94
CA ASP A 86 -19.59 -1.20 -18.69
C ASP A 86 -18.92 -1.91 -19.85
N ILE A 87 -18.57 -3.18 -19.66
CA ILE A 87 -17.95 -4.02 -20.68
C ILE A 87 -18.94 -4.27 -21.81
N THR A 88 -20.20 -4.61 -21.48
CA THR A 88 -21.25 -4.79 -22.48
C THR A 88 -21.51 -3.50 -23.25
N LEU A 89 -21.56 -2.36 -22.54
CA LEU A 89 -21.72 -1.04 -23.17
C LEU A 89 -20.54 -0.71 -24.09
N GLN A 90 -19.30 -0.96 -23.67
CA GLN A 90 -18.11 -0.71 -24.48
C GLN A 90 -18.09 -1.57 -25.74
N ILE A 91 -18.37 -2.87 -25.62
CA ILE A 91 -18.40 -3.77 -26.79
C ILE A 91 -19.46 -3.29 -27.79
N LYS A 92 -20.66 -2.94 -27.31
CA LYS A 92 -21.73 -2.39 -28.16
C LYS A 92 -21.34 -1.06 -28.78
N TYR A 93 -20.66 -0.20 -28.03
CA TYR A 93 -20.13 1.07 -28.53
C TYR A 93 -19.14 0.84 -29.67
N TRP A 94 -18.20 -0.08 -29.50
CA TRP A 94 -17.23 -0.39 -30.54
C TRP A 94 -17.87 -1.02 -31.78
N GLN A 95 -18.90 -1.85 -31.60
CA GLN A 95 -19.66 -2.42 -32.72
C GLN A 95 -20.38 -1.35 -33.53
N VAL A 96 -21.01 -0.38 -32.87
CA VAL A 96 -21.84 0.64 -33.52
C VAL A 96 -21.01 1.80 -34.08
N TYR A 97 -19.99 2.27 -33.37
CA TYR A 97 -19.25 3.50 -33.72
C TYR A 97 -17.79 3.30 -34.10
N ASN A 98 -17.12 2.23 -33.64
CA ASN A 98 -15.70 1.96 -33.97
C ASN A 98 -15.53 0.80 -34.98
N GLY A 99 -16.63 0.29 -35.54
CA GLY A 99 -16.62 -0.71 -36.61
C GLY A 99 -16.06 -2.08 -36.19
N LEU A 100 -16.29 -2.50 -34.93
CA LEU A 100 -15.95 -3.84 -34.47
C LEU A 100 -16.89 -4.88 -35.11
N LYS A 101 -16.38 -5.64 -36.09
CA LYS A 101 -17.13 -6.67 -36.83
C LYS A 101 -16.83 -8.09 -36.39
N SER A 102 -15.69 -8.32 -35.73
CA SER A 102 -15.19 -9.62 -35.27
C SER A 102 -14.95 -9.59 -33.76
N ASN A 103 -14.88 -10.76 -33.13
CA ASN A 103 -14.49 -10.90 -31.72
C ASN A 103 -12.97 -10.70 -31.48
N PHE A 104 -12.23 -10.29 -32.51
CA PHE A 104 -10.80 -10.02 -32.47
C PHE A 104 -10.54 -8.52 -32.68
N VAL A 105 -9.68 -7.95 -31.83
CA VAL A 105 -9.17 -6.59 -31.93
C VAL A 105 -7.64 -6.65 -31.93
N ASP A 106 -7.00 -6.17 -32.98
CA ASP A 106 -5.55 -6.00 -32.99
C ASP A 106 -5.13 -4.80 -32.12
N LEU A 107 -3.91 -4.85 -31.58
CA LEU A 107 -3.38 -3.82 -30.68
C LEU A 107 -3.38 -2.43 -31.31
N THR A 108 -3.12 -2.33 -32.62
CA THR A 108 -3.08 -1.06 -33.35
C THR A 108 -4.46 -0.38 -33.41
N ARG A 109 -5.52 -1.18 -33.52
CA ARG A 109 -6.91 -0.72 -33.48
C ARG A 109 -7.38 -0.45 -32.07
N LEU A 110 -6.91 -1.21 -31.07
CA LEU A 110 -7.26 -1.02 -29.66
C LEU A 110 -6.96 0.42 -29.19
N TYR A 111 -5.79 0.96 -29.52
CA TYR A 111 -5.42 2.33 -29.14
C TYR A 111 -6.26 3.42 -29.83
N LYS A 112 -6.93 3.11 -30.95
CA LYS A 112 -7.80 4.02 -31.68
C LYS A 112 -9.26 3.93 -31.24
N MET A 113 -9.60 2.94 -30.40
CA MET A 113 -10.96 2.75 -29.91
C MET A 113 -11.25 3.63 -28.69
N GLU A 114 -12.52 3.95 -28.49
CA GLU A 114 -12.96 4.75 -27.34
C GLU A 114 -12.70 3.98 -26.04
N ARG A 115 -12.13 4.66 -25.04
CA ARG A 115 -11.69 4.04 -23.79
C ARG A 115 -12.87 3.69 -22.89
N LEU A 116 -12.72 2.61 -22.12
CA LEU A 116 -13.73 2.15 -21.16
C LEU A 116 -14.09 3.25 -20.17
N THR A 117 -13.09 3.96 -19.66
CA THR A 117 -13.24 5.03 -18.67
C THR A 117 -14.08 6.20 -19.20
N SER A 118 -13.89 6.60 -20.46
CA SER A 118 -14.68 7.66 -21.11
C SER A 118 -16.15 7.26 -21.26
N ILE A 119 -16.39 6.01 -21.68
CA ILE A 119 -17.74 5.44 -21.87
C ILE A 119 -18.45 5.28 -20.53
N ALA A 120 -17.77 4.73 -19.53
CA ALA A 120 -18.28 4.51 -18.18
C ALA A 120 -18.65 5.85 -17.50
N ARG A 121 -17.78 6.87 -17.61
CA ARG A 121 -18.07 8.22 -17.09
C ARG A 121 -19.31 8.84 -17.74
N SER A 122 -19.43 8.69 -19.06
CA SER A 122 -20.61 9.17 -19.79
C SER A 122 -21.88 8.43 -19.37
N ARG A 123 -21.80 7.11 -19.14
CA ARG A 123 -22.92 6.31 -18.63
C ARG A 123 -23.32 6.74 -17.22
N ALA A 124 -22.35 6.90 -16.31
CA ALA A 124 -22.58 7.35 -14.95
C ALA A 124 -23.26 8.72 -14.93
N LYS A 125 -22.82 9.65 -15.79
CA LYS A 125 -23.48 10.95 -15.95
C LYS A 125 -24.96 10.79 -16.34
N ILE A 126 -25.25 9.96 -17.33
CA ILE A 126 -26.62 9.75 -17.82
C ILE A 126 -27.52 9.06 -16.77
N GLN A 127 -26.99 8.05 -16.07
CA GLN A 127 -27.75 7.23 -15.12
C GLN A 127 -27.87 7.88 -13.73
N ASN A 128 -26.83 8.57 -13.25
CA ASN A 128 -26.78 9.12 -11.90
C ASN A 128 -27.25 10.59 -11.88
N GLU A 129 -26.77 11.42 -12.80
CA GLU A 129 -27.12 12.84 -12.87
C GLU A 129 -28.46 13.05 -13.57
N TYR A 130 -28.69 12.42 -14.73
CA TYR A 130 -29.95 12.62 -15.48
C TYR A 130 -31.05 11.62 -15.13
N LYS A 131 -30.73 10.59 -14.34
CA LYS A 131 -31.65 9.48 -13.96
C LYS A 131 -32.32 8.81 -15.18
N MET A 132 -31.60 8.71 -16.29
CA MET A 132 -32.09 8.11 -17.54
C MET A 132 -31.48 6.73 -17.79
N PHE A 133 -32.22 5.84 -18.45
CA PHE A 133 -31.76 4.50 -18.85
C PHE A 133 -31.15 3.71 -17.70
N LEU A 134 -31.84 3.70 -16.56
CA LEU A 134 -31.38 3.10 -15.31
C LEU A 134 -31.13 1.59 -15.47
N ALA A 135 -30.19 1.10 -14.68
CA ALA A 135 -29.96 -0.33 -14.50
C ALA A 135 -31.13 -1.01 -13.75
N ASP A 136 -31.22 -2.33 -13.87
CA ASP A 136 -32.29 -3.11 -13.22
C ASP A 136 -32.28 -2.95 -11.68
N LYS A 137 -33.46 -3.07 -11.05
CA LYS A 137 -33.64 -2.88 -9.59
C LYS A 137 -32.64 -3.71 -8.77
N LYS A 138 -32.37 -4.98 -9.15
CA LYS A 138 -31.38 -5.85 -8.49
C LYS A 138 -29.95 -5.36 -8.60
N VAL A 139 -29.56 -4.81 -9.76
CA VAL A 139 -28.21 -4.27 -10.00
C VAL A 139 -28.02 -2.95 -9.26
N ARG A 140 -29.06 -2.11 -9.20
CA ARG A 140 -29.06 -0.87 -8.42
C ARG A 140 -28.90 -1.14 -6.92
N ALA A 141 -29.62 -2.11 -6.36
CA ALA A 141 -29.49 -2.48 -4.95
C ALA A 141 -28.07 -2.97 -4.60
N ARG A 142 -27.49 -3.84 -5.44
CA ARG A 142 -26.10 -4.29 -5.29
C ARG A 142 -25.08 -3.13 -5.40
N ARG A 143 -25.31 -2.18 -6.31
CA ARG A 143 -24.42 -1.01 -6.48
C ARG A 143 -24.52 -0.01 -5.35
N ARG A 144 -25.70 0.19 -4.74
CA ARG A 144 -25.83 1.04 -3.54
C ARG A 144 -25.03 0.48 -2.36
N GLY A 145 -25.10 -0.83 -2.13
CA GLY A 145 -24.27 -1.48 -1.09
C GLY A 145 -22.77 -1.44 -1.38
N LEU A 146 -22.37 -1.43 -2.66
CA LEU A 146 -20.98 -1.23 -3.07
C LEU A 146 -20.54 0.24 -3.00
N GLU A 147 -21.41 1.21 -3.32
CA GLU A 147 -21.13 2.65 -3.17
C GLU A 147 -20.98 3.04 -1.70
N GLU A 148 -21.75 2.43 -0.79
CA GLU A 148 -21.63 2.62 0.65
C GLU A 148 -20.32 2.02 1.17
N SER A 149 -19.99 0.80 0.74
CA SER A 149 -18.69 0.17 1.00
C SER A 149 -17.51 0.92 0.36
N GLU A 150 -17.70 1.53 -0.82
CA GLU A 150 -16.69 2.34 -1.50
C GLU A 150 -16.59 3.75 -0.89
N LYS A 151 -17.66 4.30 -0.31
CA LYS A 151 -17.61 5.55 0.47
C LYS A 151 -16.85 5.32 1.77
N GLU A 152 -17.11 4.20 2.45
CA GLU A 152 -16.33 3.75 3.60
C GLU A 152 -14.87 3.49 3.21
N SER A 153 -14.61 2.89 2.04
CA SER A 153 -13.24 2.66 1.57
C SER A 153 -12.55 3.95 1.10
N GLN A 154 -13.25 4.91 0.49
CA GLN A 154 -12.69 6.21 0.08
C GLN A 154 -12.46 7.16 1.26
N LEU A 155 -13.22 7.02 2.35
CA LEU A 155 -12.91 7.65 3.64
C LEU A 155 -11.69 6.98 4.32
N MET A 156 -11.38 5.72 3.97
CA MET A 156 -10.20 4.97 4.43
C MET A 156 -8.99 5.10 3.49
N GLU A 157 -9.18 5.46 2.22
CA GLU A 157 -8.12 5.69 1.23
C GLU A 157 -7.47 7.06 1.47
N GLN A 158 -6.71 7.12 2.56
CA GLN A 158 -5.57 8.02 2.65
C GLN A 158 -4.60 7.76 1.47
N PRO A 159 -3.73 8.73 1.09
CA PRO A 159 -2.71 8.54 0.06
C PRO A 159 -2.04 7.16 0.16
N SER A 160 -1.69 6.53 -0.97
CA SER A 160 -1.05 5.21 -0.95
C SER A 160 0.26 5.31 -0.16
N HIS A 161 0.23 4.88 1.10
CA HIS A 161 1.41 4.91 1.94
C HIS A 161 2.41 3.93 1.35
N GLY A 162 3.66 4.33 1.19
CA GLY A 162 4.74 3.35 1.05
C GLY A 162 4.77 2.48 2.31
N ILE A 163 5.15 1.22 2.16
CA ILE A 163 5.25 0.28 3.29
C ILE A 163 6.72 -0.09 3.43
N THR A 164 7.28 0.23 4.59
CA THR A 164 8.61 -0.21 5.01
C THR A 164 8.44 -1.27 6.09
N VAL A 165 9.03 -2.44 5.85
CA VAL A 165 9.02 -3.54 6.81
C VAL A 165 10.40 -3.65 7.43
N ILE A 166 10.46 -3.61 8.76
CA ILE A 166 11.68 -3.63 9.55
C ILE A 166 11.73 -4.94 10.30
N TYR A 167 12.82 -5.69 10.14
CA TYR A 167 13.10 -6.92 10.86
C TYR A 167 14.22 -6.67 11.85
N ALA A 168 13.98 -6.89 13.13
CA ALA A 168 14.89 -6.48 14.19
C ALA A 168 15.17 -7.58 15.20
N ASP A 169 16.39 -7.59 15.71
CA ASP A 169 16.85 -8.42 16.82
C ASP A 169 17.64 -7.57 17.84
N GLU A 170 17.64 -8.02 19.09
CA GLU A 170 18.24 -7.36 20.25
C GLU A 170 19.40 -8.19 20.79
N THR A 171 20.53 -7.55 21.06
CA THR A 171 21.72 -8.28 21.50
C THR A 171 22.55 -7.49 22.50
N GLY A 172 23.36 -8.21 23.29
CA GLY A 172 24.21 -7.59 24.31
C GLY A 172 23.51 -7.22 25.62
N LYS A 173 22.35 -7.80 25.94
CA LYS A 173 21.62 -7.60 27.22
C LYS A 173 22.51 -7.75 28.47
N THR A 174 23.46 -8.68 28.44
CA THR A 174 24.42 -8.95 29.54
C THR A 174 25.83 -8.37 29.33
N SER A 175 26.08 -7.70 28.19
CA SER A 175 27.41 -7.19 27.81
C SER A 175 27.56 -5.68 28.08
N ASN A 176 28.62 -5.02 27.62
CA ASN A 176 28.81 -3.57 27.81
C ASN A 176 27.92 -2.77 26.86
N TYR A 177 27.93 -3.11 25.58
CA TYR A 177 27.05 -2.53 24.58
C TYR A 177 25.74 -3.32 24.53
N LEU A 178 24.61 -2.62 24.58
CA LEU A 178 23.30 -3.15 24.22
C LEU A 178 22.93 -2.61 22.85
N MET A 179 22.37 -3.45 21.98
CA MET A 179 22.10 -3.08 20.60
C MET A 179 20.74 -3.59 20.13
N VAL A 180 20.11 -2.81 19.26
CA VAL A 180 19.03 -3.25 18.38
C VAL A 180 19.55 -3.12 16.97
N ALA A 181 19.48 -4.18 16.19
CA ALA A 181 19.98 -4.21 14.82
C ALA A 181 19.03 -4.98 13.93
N GLY A 182 19.02 -4.64 12.64
CA GLY A 182 18.02 -5.22 11.76
C GLY A 182 18.16 -4.88 10.28
N VAL A 183 17.30 -5.54 9.51
CA VAL A 183 17.17 -5.41 8.07
C VAL A 183 15.89 -4.64 7.74
N TRP A 184 16.03 -3.61 6.92
CA TRP A 184 14.93 -2.76 6.47
C TRP A 184 14.60 -3.05 5.02
N ILE A 185 13.37 -3.43 4.75
CA ILE A 185 12.84 -3.65 3.41
C ILE A 185 11.96 -2.45 3.04
N LEU A 186 12.54 -1.56 2.23
CA LEU A 186 11.93 -0.25 1.90
C LEU A 186 10.80 -0.35 0.85
N ASN A 187 10.65 -1.51 0.19
CA ASN A 187 9.62 -1.76 -0.81
C ASN A 187 9.19 -3.22 -0.85
N ASN A 188 7.91 -3.49 -0.59
CA ASN A 188 7.35 -4.84 -0.54
C ASN A 188 7.41 -5.60 -1.89
N LYS A 189 7.56 -4.92 -3.04
CA LYS A 189 7.75 -5.63 -4.33
C LYS A 189 9.09 -6.36 -4.40
N SER A 190 10.06 -5.94 -3.59
CA SER A 190 11.43 -6.43 -3.63
C SER A 190 11.68 -7.64 -2.72
N SER A 191 10.92 -7.80 -1.63
CA SER A 191 11.00 -8.94 -0.71
C SER A 191 10.78 -10.29 -1.40
N SER A 192 9.86 -10.33 -2.37
CA SER A 192 9.52 -11.53 -3.14
C SER A 192 10.70 -12.09 -3.93
N LYS A 193 11.62 -11.23 -4.39
CA LYS A 193 12.82 -11.65 -5.13
C LYS A 193 13.81 -12.35 -4.20
N VAL A 194 14.05 -11.79 -3.01
CA VAL A 194 14.93 -12.38 -1.99
C VAL A 194 14.39 -13.74 -1.54
N LEU A 195 13.09 -13.81 -1.24
CA LEU A 195 12.42 -15.06 -0.86
C LEU A 195 12.59 -16.14 -1.93
N ARG A 196 12.34 -15.79 -3.20
CA ARG A 196 12.50 -16.72 -4.32
C ARG A 196 13.95 -17.18 -4.47
N ASN A 197 14.91 -16.26 -4.44
CA ASN A 197 16.33 -16.58 -4.57
C ASN A 197 16.79 -17.51 -3.44
N ASN A 198 16.32 -17.28 -2.22
CA ASN A 198 16.66 -18.16 -1.10
C ASN A 198 16.05 -19.55 -1.27
N ILE A 199 14.79 -19.67 -1.70
CA ILE A 199 14.18 -20.98 -1.98
C ILE A 199 14.97 -21.73 -3.06
N GLU A 200 15.38 -21.04 -4.13
CA GLU A 200 16.20 -21.62 -5.19
C GLU A 200 17.59 -22.04 -4.68
N TRP A 201 18.24 -21.23 -3.84
CA TRP A 201 19.51 -21.56 -3.20
C TRP A 201 19.39 -22.76 -2.25
N LYS A 202 18.36 -22.81 -1.39
CA LYS A 202 18.12 -23.95 -0.48
C LYS A 202 17.96 -25.25 -1.25
N LYS A 203 17.10 -25.27 -2.28
CA LYS A 203 16.89 -26.44 -3.17
C LYS A 203 18.17 -26.89 -3.86
N LYS A 204 18.99 -25.94 -4.33
CA LYS A 204 20.28 -26.25 -4.94
C LYS A 204 21.20 -26.96 -3.96
N LYS A 205 21.33 -26.42 -2.73
CA LYS A 205 22.16 -27.03 -1.68
C LYS A 205 21.70 -28.43 -1.28
N GLU A 206 20.39 -28.62 -1.13
CA GLU A 206 19.81 -29.93 -0.87
C GLU A 206 20.12 -30.92 -2.00
N SER A 207 20.03 -30.49 -3.27
CA SER A 207 20.37 -31.33 -4.44
C SER A 207 21.86 -31.70 -4.52
N GLU A 208 22.74 -30.88 -3.93
CA GLU A 208 24.18 -31.14 -3.78
C GLU A 208 24.48 -32.05 -2.56
N GLY A 209 23.45 -32.50 -1.83
CA GLY A 209 23.59 -33.34 -0.64
C GLY A 209 24.01 -32.58 0.61
N VAL A 210 23.86 -31.25 0.63
CA VAL A 210 24.15 -30.42 1.81
C VAL A 210 22.94 -30.43 2.74
N VAL A 211 23.17 -30.82 4.00
CA VAL A 211 22.17 -30.71 5.07
C VAL A 211 22.19 -29.27 5.58
N LEU A 212 21.10 -28.55 5.34
CA LEU A 212 20.90 -27.20 5.83
C LEU A 212 20.43 -27.23 7.30
N PRO A 213 20.81 -26.23 8.12
CA PRO A 213 20.21 -26.07 9.43
C PRO A 213 18.72 -25.69 9.29
N ASN A 214 17.93 -25.97 10.33
CA ASN A 214 16.54 -25.53 10.39
C ASN A 214 16.46 -24.00 10.40
N GLU A 215 17.42 -23.36 11.09
CA GLU A 215 17.51 -21.92 11.27
C GLU A 215 18.98 -21.47 11.12
N PHE A 216 19.19 -20.35 10.43
CA PHE A 216 20.49 -19.67 10.41
C PHE A 216 20.58 -18.66 11.55
N HIS A 217 20.98 -19.14 12.73
CA HIS A 217 21.19 -18.31 13.91
C HIS A 217 22.70 -18.15 14.19
N PHE A 218 23.18 -16.92 14.39
CA PHE A 218 24.58 -16.60 14.65
C PHE A 218 25.18 -17.40 15.82
N LYS A 219 24.37 -17.68 16.85
CA LYS A 219 24.80 -18.47 18.01
C LYS A 219 25.05 -19.93 17.66
N GLU A 220 24.33 -20.48 16.69
CA GLU A 220 24.41 -21.87 16.25
C GLU A 220 25.55 -22.15 15.27
N LEU A 221 26.24 -21.11 14.79
CA LEU A 221 27.43 -21.27 13.93
C LEU A 221 28.50 -22.13 14.62
N LYS A 222 28.82 -23.25 13.98
CA LYS A 222 29.85 -24.18 14.44
C LYS A 222 31.22 -23.73 13.97
N ASN A 223 32.25 -24.08 14.74
CA ASN A 223 33.63 -23.70 14.47
C ASN A 223 34.29 -24.58 13.39
N ASN A 224 33.76 -24.56 12.17
CA ASN A 224 34.33 -25.27 11.01
C ASN A 224 34.08 -24.50 9.70
N ASP A 225 34.97 -24.67 8.72
CA ASP A 225 34.92 -23.91 7.46
C ASP A 225 33.68 -24.22 6.61
N LYS A 226 33.16 -25.45 6.66
CA LYS A 226 31.97 -25.83 5.88
C LYS A 226 30.74 -25.04 6.34
N ASP A 227 30.54 -24.95 7.65
CA ASP A 227 29.42 -24.23 8.25
C ASP A 227 29.58 -22.72 8.08
N LEU A 228 30.79 -22.18 8.26
CA LEU A 228 31.09 -20.78 7.97
C LEU A 228 30.74 -20.41 6.52
N ASN A 229 31.20 -21.21 5.55
CA ASN A 229 30.91 -20.96 4.14
C ASN A 229 29.41 -21.03 3.85
N LEU A 230 28.68 -21.92 4.51
CA LEU A 230 27.22 -22.02 4.35
C LEU A 230 26.50 -20.76 4.85
N TYR A 231 26.93 -20.21 5.99
CA TYR A 231 26.38 -18.95 6.53
C TYR A 231 26.72 -17.75 5.66
N ILE A 232 27.95 -17.69 5.13
CA ILE A 232 28.38 -16.65 4.17
C ILE A 232 27.49 -16.71 2.92
N GLU A 233 27.35 -17.88 2.32
CA GLU A 233 26.50 -18.05 1.14
C GLU A 233 25.03 -17.72 1.40
N PHE A 234 24.51 -18.06 2.58
CA PHE A 234 23.16 -17.69 2.98
C PHE A 234 23.00 -16.16 3.04
N PHE A 235 23.91 -15.46 3.74
CA PHE A 235 23.90 -14.00 3.85
C PHE A 235 24.01 -13.31 2.48
N ASP A 236 24.82 -13.87 1.57
CA ASP A 236 24.96 -13.38 0.20
C ASP A 236 23.66 -13.42 -0.60
N THR A 237 22.69 -14.28 -0.25
CA THR A 237 21.40 -14.30 -0.93
C THR A 237 20.62 -12.97 -0.73
N LEU A 238 20.87 -12.27 0.39
CA LEU A 238 20.34 -10.94 0.65
C LEU A 238 21.23 -9.84 0.04
N ILE A 239 22.55 -9.87 0.30
CA ILE A 239 23.48 -8.81 -0.14
C ILE A 239 23.55 -8.66 -1.67
N ASN A 240 23.42 -9.75 -2.42
CA ASN A 240 23.34 -9.67 -3.88
C ASN A 240 22.06 -8.99 -4.40
N ASN A 241 21.15 -8.61 -3.50
CA ASN A 241 19.95 -7.82 -3.75
C ASN A 241 19.91 -6.58 -2.81
N ALA A 242 21.08 -6.03 -2.43
CA ALA A 242 21.21 -4.94 -1.45
C ALA A 242 20.61 -3.59 -1.90
N ASP A 243 20.22 -3.44 -3.17
CA ASP A 243 19.35 -2.33 -3.60
C ASP A 243 17.99 -2.36 -2.89
N MET A 244 17.59 -3.54 -2.40
CA MET A 244 16.28 -3.82 -1.82
C MET A 244 16.24 -3.77 -0.30
N ALA A 245 17.40 -3.77 0.35
CA ALA A 245 17.53 -3.88 1.81
C ALA A 245 18.53 -2.84 2.34
N SER A 246 18.26 -2.34 3.54
CA SER A 246 19.19 -1.50 4.30
C SER A 246 19.50 -2.17 5.64
N PHE A 247 20.74 -2.08 6.10
CA PHE A 247 21.14 -2.62 7.40
C PHE A 247 21.31 -1.50 8.40
N LYS A 248 20.63 -1.58 9.53
CA LYS A 248 20.68 -0.51 10.53
C LYS A 248 20.91 -1.08 11.90
N ALA A 249 21.61 -0.32 12.73
CA ALA A 249 21.80 -0.67 14.12
C ALA A 249 21.87 0.58 14.99
N VAL A 250 21.39 0.44 16.22
CA VAL A 250 21.61 1.40 17.29
C VAL A 250 22.24 0.65 18.45
N ALA A 251 23.33 1.19 18.97
CA ALA A 251 24.06 0.61 20.08
C ALA A 251 24.32 1.66 21.16
N VAL A 252 24.25 1.26 22.43
CA VAL A 252 24.58 2.11 23.57
C VAL A 252 25.56 1.43 24.51
N ASN A 253 26.60 2.16 24.92
CA ASN A 253 27.49 1.71 25.97
C ASN A 253 26.85 1.91 27.36
N LYS A 254 26.33 0.82 27.93
CA LYS A 254 25.65 0.84 29.23
C LYS A 254 26.55 1.28 30.38
N THR A 255 27.87 1.20 30.22
CA THR A 255 28.82 1.58 31.28
C THR A 255 28.97 3.09 31.43
N LYS A 256 28.47 3.87 30.47
CA LYS A 256 28.62 5.32 30.40
C LYS A 256 27.32 6.10 30.60
N ILE A 257 26.22 5.40 30.86
CA ILE A 257 24.91 6.01 31.12
C ILE A 257 24.49 5.80 32.58
N ASN A 258 23.55 6.61 33.04
CA ASN A 258 22.89 6.40 34.33
C ASN A 258 22.20 5.03 34.35
N LYS A 259 22.01 4.48 35.55
CA LYS A 259 21.44 3.13 35.73
C LYS A 259 19.97 3.09 35.30
N ILE A 260 19.72 2.72 34.04
CA ILE A 260 18.41 2.49 33.45
C ILE A 260 18.12 0.98 33.45
N PRO A 261 16.91 0.51 33.78
CA PRO A 261 16.53 -0.89 33.62
C PRO A 261 16.73 -1.37 32.18
N ILE A 262 17.24 -2.60 32.00
CA ILE A 262 17.56 -3.13 30.66
C ILE A 262 16.34 -3.11 29.74
N SER A 263 15.15 -3.48 30.24
CA SER A 263 13.91 -3.48 29.47
C SER A 263 13.51 -2.09 28.98
N GLU A 264 13.67 -1.07 29.83
CA GLU A 264 13.42 0.33 29.44
C GLU A 264 14.43 0.79 28.38
N LEU A 265 15.70 0.42 28.54
CA LEU A 265 16.74 0.75 27.57
C LEU A 265 16.52 0.06 26.22
N VAL A 266 16.04 -1.18 26.19
CA VAL A 266 15.66 -1.89 24.96
C VAL A 266 14.55 -1.12 24.23
N ASN A 267 13.50 -0.70 24.93
CA ASN A 267 12.42 0.11 24.32
C ASN A 267 12.95 1.43 23.73
N LYS A 268 13.83 2.11 24.46
CA LYS A 268 14.50 3.33 23.97
C LYS A 268 15.34 3.07 22.72
N LEU A 269 16.06 1.95 22.67
CA LEU A 269 16.84 1.58 21.49
C LEU A 269 15.96 1.24 20.29
N TYR A 270 14.82 0.57 20.48
CA TYR A 270 13.85 0.38 19.39
C TYR A 270 13.31 1.69 18.86
N TYR A 271 12.97 2.62 19.76
CA TYR A 271 12.54 3.95 19.36
C TYR A 271 13.60 4.65 18.50
N GLN A 272 14.84 4.72 18.99
CA GLN A 272 15.93 5.34 18.25
C GLN A 272 16.24 4.59 16.95
N PHE A 273 16.16 3.27 16.95
CA PHE A 273 16.39 2.43 15.79
C PHE A 273 15.45 2.78 14.64
N VAL A 274 14.15 2.90 14.92
CA VAL A 274 13.18 3.29 13.89
C VAL A 274 13.30 4.78 13.56
N ARG A 275 13.43 5.68 14.54
CA ARG A 275 13.53 7.13 14.29
C ARG A 275 14.74 7.50 13.44
N LEU A 276 15.94 7.18 13.92
CA LEU A 276 17.20 7.50 13.25
C LEU A 276 17.31 6.78 11.90
N GLY A 277 16.80 5.55 11.85
CA GLY A 277 16.73 4.78 10.62
C GLY A 277 15.84 5.43 9.55
N LEU A 278 14.68 5.96 9.93
CA LEU A 278 13.80 6.67 9.02
C LEU A 278 14.42 7.98 8.53
N ASN A 279 14.96 8.80 9.44
CA ASN A 279 15.64 10.05 9.07
C ASN A 279 16.71 9.79 8.01
N HIS A 280 17.54 8.78 8.24
CA HIS A 280 18.57 8.37 7.29
C HIS A 280 18.01 7.93 5.92
N GLU A 281 16.91 7.17 5.87
CA GLU A 281 16.29 6.75 4.60
C GLU A 281 15.58 7.89 3.86
N ILE A 282 15.06 8.88 4.59
CA ILE A 282 14.44 10.09 4.04
C ILE A 282 15.51 11.01 3.46
N GLU A 283 16.56 11.28 4.22
CA GLU A 283 17.68 12.16 3.83
C GLU A 283 18.47 11.58 2.66
N SER A 284 18.60 10.25 2.59
CA SER A 284 19.18 9.56 1.43
C SER A 284 18.22 9.43 0.23
N ASN A 285 17.00 9.99 0.30
CA ASN A 285 15.95 9.97 -0.73
C ASN A 285 15.52 8.56 -1.19
N ARG A 286 15.65 7.56 -0.31
CA ARG A 286 15.25 6.17 -0.59
C ARG A 286 13.81 5.88 -0.19
N ILE A 287 13.29 6.68 0.75
CA ILE A 287 11.90 6.67 1.19
C ILE A 287 11.26 8.04 0.90
N THR A 288 9.99 8.03 0.50
CA THR A 288 9.17 9.25 0.34
C THR A 288 7.88 9.14 1.12
N PHE A 289 7.40 10.24 1.69
CA PHE A 289 6.13 10.27 2.40
C PHE A 289 4.90 10.15 1.47
N PRO A 290 3.77 9.62 1.98
CA PRO A 290 3.58 9.08 3.34
C PRO A 290 4.02 7.61 3.48
N GLN A 291 4.36 7.18 4.69
CA GLN A 291 4.90 5.84 4.99
C GLN A 291 4.16 5.14 6.12
N LYS A 292 3.99 3.83 5.97
CA LYS A 292 3.60 2.89 7.00
C LYS A 292 4.78 2.01 7.38
N ILE A 293 4.97 1.82 8.68
CA ILE A 293 6.03 1.01 9.23
C ILE A 293 5.44 -0.24 9.88
N ASP A 294 5.92 -1.39 9.42
CA ASP A 294 5.71 -2.68 10.07
C ASP A 294 7.02 -3.07 10.77
N LEU A 295 6.99 -3.17 12.10
CA LEU A 295 8.14 -3.61 12.89
C LEU A 295 7.94 -5.08 13.29
N ILE A 296 8.75 -5.97 12.71
CA ILE A 296 8.80 -7.38 13.05
C ILE A 296 10.03 -7.58 13.95
N LYS A 297 9.81 -8.01 15.18
CA LYS A 297 10.88 -8.32 16.13
C LYS A 297 10.94 -9.80 16.44
N ASP A 298 12.12 -10.28 16.78
CA ASP A 298 12.26 -11.63 17.30
C ASP A 298 11.46 -11.82 18.60
N GLU A 299 10.94 -13.03 18.79
CA GLU A 299 10.11 -13.38 19.94
C GLU A 299 10.95 -13.70 21.17
N ASP A 300 11.18 -12.70 22.04
CA ASP A 300 11.92 -12.89 23.31
C ASP A 300 11.02 -12.80 24.56
N GLY A 301 9.85 -13.43 24.51
CA GLY A 301 8.95 -13.56 25.67
C GLY A 301 8.34 -12.26 26.20
N ASP A 302 8.26 -11.23 25.35
CA ASP A 302 7.67 -9.94 25.72
C ASP A 302 6.17 -10.04 26.03
N SER A 303 5.75 -9.26 27.02
CA SER A 303 4.33 -9.11 27.33
C SER A 303 3.62 -8.26 26.29
N GLU A 304 2.33 -8.52 26.06
CA GLU A 304 1.46 -7.69 25.21
C GLU A 304 1.50 -6.21 25.64
N LEU A 305 1.55 -5.95 26.95
CA LEU A 305 1.70 -4.60 27.50
C LEU A 305 3.01 -3.91 27.07
N THR A 306 4.12 -4.66 27.01
CA THR A 306 5.42 -4.13 26.56
C THR A 306 5.35 -3.70 25.09
N LEU A 307 4.73 -4.53 24.25
CA LEU A 307 4.57 -4.26 22.81
C LEU A 307 3.66 -3.05 22.56
N GLU A 308 2.54 -2.96 23.28
CA GLU A 308 1.64 -1.80 23.20
C GLU A 308 2.30 -0.52 23.71
N THR A 309 3.11 -0.61 24.78
CA THR A 309 3.88 0.55 25.28
C THR A 309 4.88 1.03 24.22
N LEU A 310 5.58 0.11 23.55
CA LEU A 310 6.50 0.45 22.46
C LEU A 310 5.76 1.07 21.27
N LYS A 311 4.62 0.48 20.87
CA LYS A 311 3.78 0.99 19.78
C LYS A 311 3.28 2.40 20.07
N GLN A 312 2.80 2.62 21.28
CA GLN A 312 2.32 3.94 21.70
C GLN A 312 3.45 4.96 21.73
N SER A 313 4.61 4.61 22.30
CA SER A 313 5.79 5.48 22.32
C SER A 313 6.25 5.87 20.91
N LEU A 314 6.35 4.90 19.98
CA LEU A 314 6.69 5.20 18.59
C LEU A 314 5.62 6.08 17.93
N THR A 315 4.34 5.79 18.14
CA THR A 315 3.23 6.54 17.52
C THR A 315 3.18 7.99 18.00
N ASP A 316 3.27 8.21 19.31
CA ASP A 316 3.19 9.54 19.91
C ASP A 316 4.38 10.40 19.50
N ASN A 317 5.59 9.83 19.53
CA ASN A 317 6.80 10.54 19.14
C ASN A 317 6.89 10.77 17.61
N PHE A 318 6.39 9.85 16.79
CA PHE A 318 6.42 10.03 15.33
C PHE A 318 5.51 11.16 14.86
N LYS A 319 4.41 11.44 15.57
CA LYS A 319 3.61 12.62 15.28
C LYS A 319 4.36 13.93 15.50
N LEU A 320 5.29 13.96 16.46
CA LEU A 320 6.10 15.14 16.74
C LEU A 320 7.16 15.36 15.63
N HIS A 321 7.81 14.28 15.19
CA HIS A 321 8.92 14.34 14.22
C HIS A 321 8.48 14.31 12.75
N PHE A 322 7.41 13.60 12.43
CA PHE A 322 6.98 13.30 11.07
C PHE A 322 5.53 13.71 10.78
N ASN A 323 4.86 14.45 11.69
CA ASN A 323 3.44 14.78 11.58
C ASN A 323 2.56 13.53 11.30
N ASP A 324 1.67 13.58 10.31
CA ASP A 324 0.86 12.45 9.89
C ASP A 324 1.47 11.67 8.70
N ASP A 325 2.71 11.98 8.32
CA ASP A 325 3.36 11.40 7.14
C ASP A 325 4.01 10.03 7.42
N VAL A 326 4.25 9.67 8.68
CA VAL A 326 4.72 8.34 9.10
C VAL A 326 3.76 7.76 10.12
N LYS A 327 3.37 6.50 9.92
CA LYS A 327 2.53 5.76 10.86
C LYS A 327 3.11 4.39 11.15
N ILE A 328 3.18 4.03 12.44
CA ILE A 328 3.34 2.64 12.83
C ILE A 328 2.02 1.93 12.54
N ASP A 329 2.04 0.94 11.64
CA ASP A 329 0.88 0.11 11.37
C ASP A 329 0.83 -1.00 12.43
N GLN A 330 1.90 -1.81 12.50
CA GLN A 330 1.96 -3.00 13.35
C GLN A 330 3.35 -3.20 13.98
N ILE A 331 3.34 -3.78 15.19
CA ILE A 331 4.53 -4.37 15.83
C ILE A 331 4.21 -5.84 16.04
N ILE A 332 4.99 -6.72 15.43
CA ILE A 332 4.71 -8.15 15.36
C ILE A 332 5.90 -8.91 15.98
N PRO A 333 5.74 -9.55 17.14
CA PRO A 333 6.70 -10.54 17.60
C PRO A 333 6.57 -11.81 16.74
N MET A 334 7.69 -12.35 16.27
CA MET A 334 7.70 -13.55 15.43
C MET A 334 8.94 -14.38 15.71
N SER A 335 8.80 -15.71 15.68
CA SER A 335 9.94 -16.62 15.74
C SER A 335 10.76 -16.56 14.45
N SER A 336 12.07 -16.41 14.60
CA SER A 336 13.07 -16.44 13.53
C SER A 336 13.09 -17.75 12.71
N ASP A 337 12.65 -18.88 13.26
CA ASP A 337 12.58 -20.19 12.56
C ASP A 337 11.77 -20.11 11.25
N GLY A 338 10.72 -19.28 11.24
CA GLY A 338 9.80 -19.14 10.12
C GLY A 338 10.08 -17.98 9.17
N ASP A 339 10.95 -17.04 9.56
CA ASP A 339 11.16 -15.80 8.82
C ASP A 339 12.64 -15.57 8.46
N ILE A 340 12.90 -15.58 7.16
CA ILE A 340 14.25 -15.43 6.62
C ILE A 340 14.88 -14.07 6.93
N PHE A 341 14.07 -13.00 6.98
CA PHE A 341 14.58 -11.66 7.23
C PHE A 341 14.91 -11.45 8.69
N LEU A 342 14.18 -12.11 9.61
CA LEU A 342 14.61 -12.22 11.02
C LEU A 342 15.93 -13.00 11.14
N GLN A 343 16.13 -14.09 10.39
CA GLN A 343 17.43 -14.77 10.39
C GLN A 343 18.56 -13.87 9.89
N PHE A 344 18.33 -13.04 8.87
CA PHE A 344 19.32 -12.04 8.46
C PHE A 344 19.55 -10.96 9.53
N ALA A 345 18.50 -10.52 10.21
CA ALA A 345 18.59 -9.57 11.33
C ALA A 345 19.42 -10.15 12.48
N ASP A 346 19.19 -11.41 12.87
CA ASP A 346 19.98 -12.11 13.89
C ASP A 346 21.46 -12.25 13.48
N LEU A 347 21.75 -12.66 12.24
CA LEU A 347 23.13 -12.74 11.77
C LEU A 347 23.85 -11.38 11.86
N PHE A 348 23.14 -10.30 11.52
CA PHE A 348 23.68 -8.95 11.61
C PHE A 348 23.84 -8.47 13.06
N ALA A 349 22.82 -8.64 13.91
CA ALA A 349 22.90 -8.32 15.33
C ALA A 349 24.00 -9.13 16.03
N GLY A 350 24.05 -10.42 15.78
CA GLY A 350 25.09 -11.33 16.26
C GLY A 350 26.50 -10.91 15.84
N ALA A 351 26.68 -10.49 14.58
CA ALA A 351 27.94 -9.95 14.07
C ALA A 351 28.39 -8.70 14.84
N LEU A 352 27.47 -7.74 15.04
CA LEU A 352 27.76 -6.52 15.81
C LEU A 352 28.11 -6.83 17.26
N ASN A 353 27.33 -7.69 17.92
CA ASN A 353 27.63 -8.10 19.29
C ASN A 353 28.98 -8.83 19.39
N ARG A 354 29.34 -9.63 18.38
CA ARG A 354 30.66 -10.26 18.32
C ARG A 354 31.76 -9.21 18.25
N PHE A 355 31.60 -8.23 17.36
CA PHE A 355 32.58 -7.18 17.11
C PHE A 355 32.80 -6.27 18.33
N TYR A 356 31.75 -5.76 18.96
CA TYR A 356 31.85 -4.77 20.03
C TYR A 356 31.92 -5.35 21.44
N ASN A 357 31.27 -6.50 21.71
CA ASN A 357 31.18 -7.05 23.07
C ASN A 357 32.09 -8.27 23.30
N THR A 358 32.27 -9.12 22.30
CA THR A 358 32.93 -10.42 22.50
C THR A 358 33.96 -10.74 21.42
N PRO A 359 34.95 -9.88 21.14
CA PRO A 359 35.94 -10.15 20.10
C PRO A 359 36.76 -11.40 20.41
N GLY A 360 37.12 -12.16 19.37
CA GLY A 360 37.96 -13.35 19.46
C GLY A 360 38.66 -13.68 18.13
N THR A 361 38.96 -14.97 17.91
CA THR A 361 39.71 -15.45 16.72
C THR A 361 39.09 -16.70 16.07
N ASN A 362 37.80 -16.97 16.30
CA ASN A 362 37.10 -18.15 15.81
C ASN A 362 36.26 -17.87 14.53
N HIS A 363 35.50 -18.85 14.06
CA HIS A 363 34.70 -18.70 12.83
C HIS A 363 33.54 -17.68 12.98
N LYS A 364 33.06 -17.40 14.20
CA LYS A 364 32.10 -16.32 14.46
C LYS A 364 32.72 -14.96 14.25
N ASP A 365 34.00 -14.79 14.59
CA ASP A 365 34.75 -13.55 14.29
C ASP A 365 34.88 -13.35 12.77
N LYS A 366 35.26 -14.42 12.04
CA LYS A 366 35.33 -14.39 10.57
C LYS A 366 33.97 -14.04 9.93
N LEU A 367 32.88 -14.64 10.42
CA LEU A 367 31.53 -14.32 9.92
C LEU A 367 31.14 -12.87 10.26
N ALA A 368 31.45 -12.40 11.46
CA ALA A 368 31.16 -11.02 11.88
C ALA A 368 31.90 -10.00 11.01
N GLU A 369 33.20 -10.21 10.80
CA GLU A 369 34.00 -9.39 9.88
C GLU A 369 33.44 -9.42 8.46
N TYR A 370 33.05 -10.60 7.96
CA TYR A 370 32.45 -10.74 6.64
C TYR A 370 31.17 -9.92 6.50
N ILE A 371 30.26 -10.03 7.47
CA ILE A 371 28.96 -9.35 7.45
C ILE A 371 29.15 -7.84 7.50
N ILE A 372 29.94 -7.33 8.46
CA ILE A 372 30.19 -5.89 8.65
C ILE A 372 30.82 -5.28 7.39
N ASN A 373 31.80 -5.97 6.80
CA ASN A 373 32.45 -5.50 5.57
C ASN A 373 31.51 -5.56 4.36
N SER A 374 30.71 -6.63 4.24
CA SER A 374 29.78 -6.83 3.11
C SER A 374 28.66 -5.80 3.08
N VAL A 375 28.17 -5.37 4.24
CA VAL A 375 27.12 -4.35 4.32
C VAL A 375 27.67 -2.92 4.16
N GLY A 376 28.99 -2.73 4.28
CA GLY A 376 29.62 -1.40 4.23
C GLY A 376 29.23 -0.53 5.42
N LEU A 377 29.18 -1.09 6.63
CA LEU A 377 28.60 -0.40 7.79
C LEU A 377 29.36 0.89 8.13
N LYS A 378 28.67 2.03 8.06
CA LYS A 378 29.20 3.31 8.55
C LYS A 378 28.80 3.56 9.99
N GLU A 379 29.77 3.97 10.81
CA GLU A 379 29.53 4.31 12.22
C GLU A 379 29.33 5.82 12.41
N ILE A 380 28.25 6.20 13.07
CA ILE A 380 27.96 7.57 13.52
C ILE A 380 27.94 7.57 15.04
N LYS A 381 28.79 8.39 15.67
CA LYS A 381 28.98 8.40 17.12
C LYS A 381 28.25 9.56 17.79
N PHE A 382 27.66 9.26 18.94
CA PHE A 382 27.00 10.21 19.86
C PHE A 382 27.52 10.00 21.26
N ALA A 383 27.34 11.00 22.13
CA ALA A 383 27.63 10.79 23.54
C ALA A 383 26.61 9.78 24.11
N ALA A 384 27.07 8.87 24.96
CA ALA A 384 26.20 7.89 25.60
C ALA A 384 24.98 8.51 26.32
N SER A 385 25.14 9.72 26.87
CA SER A 385 24.06 10.48 27.54
C SER A 385 22.91 10.87 26.60
N ASP A 386 23.17 10.90 25.30
CA ASP A 386 22.26 11.48 24.31
C ASP A 386 21.31 10.44 23.73
N VAL A 387 21.35 9.19 24.22
CA VAL A 387 20.45 8.10 23.80
C VAL A 387 18.97 8.44 23.98
N ASP A 388 18.66 9.36 24.89
CA ASP A 388 17.31 9.86 25.17
C ASP A 388 16.99 11.17 24.43
N THR A 389 17.93 11.73 23.67
CA THR A 389 17.75 13.01 22.99
C THR A 389 17.17 12.86 21.59
N GLU A 390 16.50 13.92 21.15
CA GLU A 390 15.70 14.00 19.93
C GLU A 390 16.38 14.84 18.84
N GLU A 391 17.71 14.99 18.86
CA GLU A 391 18.41 15.78 17.84
C GLU A 391 18.26 15.16 16.44
N ASP A 392 18.00 16.02 15.44
CA ASP A 392 17.92 15.67 14.03
C ASP A 392 19.33 15.58 13.43
N LEU A 393 19.50 14.71 12.42
CA LEU A 393 20.80 14.42 11.81
C LEU A 393 20.90 15.03 10.41
N GLU A 394 22.13 15.24 9.95
CA GLU A 394 22.44 15.26 8.52
C GLU A 394 23.10 13.93 8.16
N ALA A 395 22.36 13.03 7.52
CA ALA A 395 22.84 11.74 7.07
C ALA A 395 23.59 11.87 5.74
N GLU A 396 24.69 11.12 5.64
CA GLU A 396 25.31 10.83 4.36
C GLU A 396 24.55 9.71 3.63
N ILE A 397 24.70 9.66 2.31
CA ILE A 397 24.04 8.69 1.43
C ILE A 397 24.75 7.33 1.56
N ASP A 398 24.45 6.56 2.61
CA ASP A 398 24.88 5.16 2.73
C ASP A 398 23.66 4.23 2.83
N HIS A 399 23.85 2.93 2.61
CA HIS A 399 22.83 1.90 2.73
C HIS A 399 22.81 1.29 4.14
N SER A 400 23.94 1.36 4.85
CA SER A 400 24.11 0.68 6.12
C SER A 400 24.74 1.58 7.18
N VAL A 401 24.07 1.74 8.33
CA VAL A 401 24.52 2.66 9.38
C VAL A 401 24.38 2.06 10.77
N LEU A 402 25.39 2.30 11.62
CA LEU A 402 25.38 2.07 13.05
C LEU A 402 25.40 3.42 13.77
N PHE A 403 24.35 3.70 14.53
CA PHE A 403 24.31 4.82 15.47
C PHE A 403 24.83 4.35 16.83
N LEU A 404 26.04 4.76 17.18
CA LEU A 404 26.74 4.33 18.39
C LEU A 404 26.73 5.44 19.45
N PHE A 405 26.02 5.19 20.55
CA PHE A 405 26.01 6.03 21.75
C PHE A 405 27.10 5.54 22.72
N ASP A 406 28.25 6.22 22.72
CA ASP A 406 29.45 5.84 23.49
C ASP A 406 30.09 7.04 24.19
#